data_AF-A0A352W379-F1
#
_entry.id   AF-A0A352W379-F1
#
_cell.length_a   1.000
_cell.length_b   1.000
_cell.length_c   1.000
_cell.angle_alpha   90.00
_cell.angle_beta   90.00
_cell.angle_gamma   90.00
#
_symmetry.space_group_name_H-M   'P 1'
#
loop_
_entity.id
_entity.type
_entity.pdbx_description
1 polymer ?
#
loop_
_entity_poly.entity_id
_entity_poly.type
_entity_poly.pdbx_seq_one_letter_code
_entity_poly.pdbx_strand_id
1 'polypeptide(L)'
;TEHVCLVKITGELIKNKNRIYNIRNIQENTGDRKTLTAQNLLDGIKIKLDVQMPKVLLFEAAESEQTVFMDLSSDRKKILEKIETMKNQPVPSGKPKALFLKRIPQMPLIGKLASPVLTQILEQADYEVCDIDYEDTVKNGISSYHMLVMAEDESLPYKNMKKDVREKFFLLIREYIENGGNLLLLGSAHVHYNACNLLINSIGKSFKLSTKPGFCRDEISCGFGDPVQIKIKNFTEHPLTSYIQELQFFACTALSMGGSSCTAIGSTSPKDTYFPDQPVIAAGQIGKGKVFIATDNSWVQPFRIEYADNAQFLFNIIHWFKGKPAEKYDKKAVIASLFITEQLMEKIETEEK
;
A
#
# COMPACT_ATOMS: atom_id res chain seq x y z
N THR A 1 17.58 -10.07 13.31
CA THR A 1 18.96 -10.60 13.19
C THR A 1 19.88 -9.42 12.97
N GLU A 2 20.94 -9.27 13.77
CA GLU A 2 21.95 -8.23 13.55
C GLU A 2 23.03 -8.76 12.59
N HIS A 3 23.41 -7.98 11.59
CA HIS A 3 24.55 -8.27 10.72
C HIS A 3 25.70 -7.32 11.03
N VAL A 4 26.90 -7.87 11.22
CA VAL A 4 28.11 -7.05 11.35
C VAL A 4 28.66 -6.76 9.97
N CYS A 5 28.58 -5.50 9.56
CA CYS A 5 29.11 -5.02 8.30
C CYS A 5 30.43 -4.25 8.55
N LEU A 6 31.41 -4.45 7.66
CA LEU A 6 32.61 -3.63 7.61
C LEU A 6 32.39 -2.51 6.60
N VAL A 7 32.22 -1.29 7.08
CA VAL A 7 32.06 -0.11 6.22
C VAL A 7 33.41 0.57 6.05
N LYS A 8 33.84 0.76 4.82
CA LYS A 8 35.05 1.51 4.47
C LYS A 8 34.67 2.79 3.76
N ILE A 9 35.29 3.88 4.13
CA ILE A 9 35.13 5.17 3.44
C ILE A 9 36.25 5.29 2.41
N THR A 10 35.88 5.59 1.17
CA THR A 10 36.88 5.80 0.11
C THR A 10 37.75 7.01 0.44
N GLY A 11 39.05 6.91 0.15
CA GLY A 11 40.01 7.96 0.50
C GLY A 11 39.67 9.33 -0.10
N GLU A 12 38.96 9.36 -1.22
CA GLU A 12 38.47 10.59 -1.88
C GLU A 12 37.50 11.41 -1.00
N LEU A 13 36.74 10.74 -0.13
CA LEU A 13 35.82 11.39 0.81
C LEU A 13 36.54 11.86 2.08
N ILE A 14 37.76 11.40 2.31
CA ILE A 14 38.60 11.76 3.46
C ILE A 14 39.55 12.89 3.04
N LYS A 15 39.05 14.12 3.12
CA LYS A 15 39.80 15.33 2.71
C LYS A 15 41.10 15.55 3.49
N ASN A 16 41.24 14.97 4.68
CA ASN A 16 42.46 15.09 5.49
C ASN A 16 42.74 13.80 6.28
N LYS A 17 43.86 13.15 5.95
CA LYS A 17 44.29 11.87 6.57
C LYS A 17 44.81 12.01 8.01
N ASN A 18 45.07 13.23 8.46
CA ASN A 18 45.50 13.50 9.84
C ASN A 18 44.32 13.93 10.72
N ARG A 19 43.10 13.97 10.18
CA ARG A 19 41.90 14.42 10.88
C ARG A 19 41.33 13.31 11.74
N ILE A 20 40.79 13.71 12.88
CA ILE A 20 39.97 12.87 13.75
C ILE A 20 38.51 13.14 13.39
N TYR A 21 37.71 12.08 13.33
CA TYR A 21 36.29 12.13 13.00
C TYR A 21 35.47 11.65 14.18
N ASN A 22 34.34 12.32 14.43
CA ASN A 22 33.28 11.83 15.27
C ASN A 22 32.23 11.14 14.39
N ILE A 23 31.83 9.93 14.79
CA ILE A 23 30.71 9.21 14.18
C ILE A 23 29.61 9.08 15.21
N ARG A 24 28.38 9.32 14.79
CA ARG A 24 27.17 9.01 15.56
C ARG A 24 26.08 8.45 14.66
N ASN A 25 25.23 7.60 15.24
CA ASN A 25 23.99 7.18 14.60
C ASN A 25 22.92 8.26 14.83
N ILE A 26 22.49 8.91 13.75
CA ILE A 26 21.53 10.02 13.87
C ILE A 26 20.09 9.54 14.07
N GLN A 27 19.82 8.24 13.92
CA GLN A 27 18.50 7.65 14.20
C GLN A 27 18.31 7.30 15.69
N GLU A 28 19.38 7.05 16.43
CA GLU A 28 19.29 6.60 17.83
C GLU A 28 19.29 7.78 18.83
N ASN A 29 19.60 9.00 18.38
CA ASN A 29 19.65 10.24 19.17
C ASN A 29 20.31 10.12 20.57
N THR A 30 21.22 9.16 20.75
CA THR A 30 21.85 8.89 22.06
C THR A 30 22.96 9.88 22.40
N GLY A 31 23.39 10.72 21.45
CA GLY A 31 24.55 11.59 21.61
C GLY A 31 25.89 10.86 21.65
N ASP A 32 25.89 9.52 21.65
CA ASP A 32 27.10 8.70 21.71
C ASP A 32 27.96 8.89 20.47
N ARG A 33 29.20 9.33 20.70
CA ARG A 33 30.19 9.55 19.64
C ARG A 33 31.25 8.47 19.71
N LYS A 34 31.58 7.92 18.54
CA LYS A 34 32.80 7.15 18.37
C LYS A 34 33.84 8.02 17.66
N THR A 35 34.91 8.33 18.36
CA THR A 35 36.06 9.04 17.81
C THR A 35 36.93 8.07 17.01
N LEU A 36 37.21 8.40 15.77
CA LEU A 36 38.00 7.59 14.85
C LEU A 36 39.02 8.42 14.10
N THR A 37 40.16 7.82 13.77
CA THR A 37 41.12 8.42 12.84
C THR A 37 40.68 8.21 11.40
N ALA A 38 41.20 9.02 10.48
CA ALA A 38 41.08 8.77 9.05
C ALA A 38 41.54 7.35 8.65
N GLN A 39 42.58 6.82 9.29
CA GLN A 39 43.07 5.47 9.03
C GLN A 39 42.02 4.42 9.42
N ASN A 40 41.30 4.60 10.53
CA ASN A 40 40.21 3.71 10.89
C ASN A 40 39.07 3.71 9.86
N LEU A 41 38.79 4.84 9.22
CA LEU A 41 37.79 4.93 8.15
C LEU A 41 38.21 4.21 6.87
N LEU A 42 39.51 4.24 6.54
CA LEU A 42 40.12 3.53 5.41
C LEU A 42 40.17 2.01 5.63
N ASP A 43 40.62 1.60 6.81
CA ASP A 43 40.75 0.18 7.20
C ASP A 43 39.38 -0.48 7.37
N GLY A 44 38.40 0.32 7.80
CA GLY A 44 37.00 -0.03 7.91
C GLY A 44 36.51 -0.12 9.34
N ILE A 45 35.25 0.24 9.52
CA ILE A 45 34.55 0.27 10.80
C ILE A 45 33.51 -0.83 10.84
N LYS A 46 33.49 -1.58 11.94
CA LYS A 46 32.45 -2.58 12.18
C LYS A 46 31.19 -1.87 12.67
N ILE A 47 30.11 -2.01 11.92
CA ILE A 47 28.78 -1.50 12.26
C ILE A 47 27.83 -2.68 12.32
N LYS A 48 27.01 -2.73 13.36
CA LYS A 48 25.87 -3.63 13.43
C LYS A 48 24.69 -3.00 12.71
N LEU A 49 24.18 -3.66 11.69
CA LEU A 49 22.96 -3.30 10.98
C LEU A 49 21.86 -4.28 11.33
N ASP A 50 20.66 -3.76 11.56
CA ASP A 50 19.47 -4.59 11.61
C ASP A 50 19.04 -4.96 10.18
N VAL A 51 18.53 -6.18 9.99
CA VAL A 51 18.01 -6.62 8.69
C VAL A 51 16.97 -5.62 8.18
N GLN A 52 17.15 -5.14 6.94
CA GLN A 52 16.23 -4.23 6.23
C GLN A 52 16.02 -2.85 6.88
N MET A 53 16.79 -2.49 7.91
CA MET A 53 16.73 -1.14 8.50
C MET A 53 18.04 -0.41 8.18
N PRO A 54 18.00 0.64 7.35
CA PRO A 54 19.20 1.42 7.07
C PRO A 54 19.69 2.07 8.36
N LYS A 55 21.01 2.05 8.61
CA LYS A 55 21.63 2.93 9.60
C LYS A 55 22.11 4.21 8.93
N VAL A 56 21.73 5.35 9.48
CA VAL A 56 22.20 6.65 9.01
C VAL A 56 23.29 7.14 9.94
N LEU A 57 24.52 7.16 9.42
CA LEU A 57 25.70 7.58 10.16
C LEU A 57 26.17 8.93 9.66
N LEU A 58 26.36 9.86 10.59
CA LEU A 58 26.95 11.16 10.31
C LEU A 58 28.42 11.14 10.72
N PHE A 59 29.28 11.54 9.79
CA PHE A 59 30.74 11.65 9.97
C PHE A 59 31.12 13.12 9.99
N GLU A 60 31.57 13.59 11.14
CA GLU A 60 31.92 14.98 11.37
C GLU A 60 33.38 15.07 11.80
N ALA A 61 34.02 16.21 11.58
CA ALA A 61 35.33 16.44 12.16
C ALA A 61 35.23 16.49 13.68
N ALA A 62 36.24 16.02 14.40
CA ALA A 62 36.22 16.04 15.86
C ALA A 62 36.12 17.46 16.42
N GLU A 63 36.72 18.41 15.70
CA GLU A 63 36.79 19.83 16.04
C GLU A 63 35.66 20.68 15.44
N SER A 64 34.79 20.12 14.58
CA SER A 64 33.66 20.89 14.06
C SER A 64 32.55 20.99 15.10
N GLU A 65 31.80 22.09 15.04
CA GLU A 65 30.52 22.18 15.74
C GLU A 65 29.61 21.03 15.31
N GLN A 66 28.82 20.55 16.26
CA GLN A 66 27.90 19.45 16.04
C GLN A 66 26.77 19.92 15.12
N THR A 67 26.53 19.19 14.03
CA THR A 67 25.35 19.40 13.20
C THR A 67 24.12 19.11 14.03
N VAL A 68 23.30 20.12 14.28
CA VAL A 68 22.00 19.96 14.92
C VAL A 68 20.98 19.78 13.81
N PHE A 69 20.30 18.62 13.81
CA PHE A 69 19.17 18.41 12.93
C PHE A 69 17.96 19.11 13.52
N MET A 70 17.16 19.72 12.65
CA MET A 70 15.88 20.27 13.07
C MET A 70 14.99 19.14 13.60
N ASP A 71 14.21 19.47 14.62
CA ASP A 71 13.16 18.57 15.10
C ASP A 71 12.09 18.41 14.02
N LEU A 72 11.34 17.32 14.07
CA LEU A 72 10.24 17.09 13.15
C LEU A 72 9.21 18.21 13.28
N SER A 73 8.70 18.69 12.15
CA SER A 73 7.62 19.66 12.09
C SER A 73 6.39 19.17 12.87
N SER A 74 5.59 20.13 13.36
CA SER A 74 4.36 19.78 14.08
C SER A 74 3.40 18.96 13.23
N ASP A 75 3.38 19.17 11.91
CA ASP A 75 2.54 18.43 10.99
C ASP A 75 3.06 16.99 10.78
N ARG A 76 4.38 16.78 10.65
CA ARG A 76 4.95 15.43 10.61
C ARG A 76 4.68 14.64 11.89
N LYS A 77 4.77 15.30 13.06
CA LYS A 77 4.41 14.67 14.35
C LYS A 77 2.95 14.21 14.37
N LYS A 78 2.00 15.02 13.91
CA LYS A 78 0.58 14.64 13.80
C LYS A 78 0.36 13.44 12.87
N ILE A 79 1.07 13.38 11.74
CA ILE A 79 1.01 12.24 10.81
C ILE A 79 1.46 10.96 11.52
N LEU A 80 2.61 11.00 12.20
CA LEU A 80 3.16 9.86 12.93
C LEU A 80 2.25 9.43 14.09
N GLU A 81 1.69 10.39 14.83
CA GLU A 81 0.69 10.12 15.88
C GLU A 81 -0.56 9.45 15.31
N LYS A 82 -1.09 9.93 14.18
CA LYS A 82 -2.24 9.29 13.52
C LYS A 82 -1.91 7.85 13.11
N ILE A 83 -0.74 7.60 12.51
CA ILE A 83 -0.30 6.24 12.16
C ILE A 83 -0.17 5.36 13.42
N GLU A 84 0.35 5.89 14.52
CA GLU A 84 0.44 5.17 15.79
C GLU A 84 -0.95 4.80 16.32
N THR A 85 -1.91 5.73 16.30
CA THR A 85 -3.28 5.45 16.73
C THR A 85 -3.98 4.41 15.85
N MET A 86 -3.68 4.36 14.55
CA MET A 86 -4.23 3.36 13.62
C MET A 86 -3.80 1.93 13.98
N LYS A 87 -2.73 1.72 14.75
CA LYS A 87 -2.30 0.39 15.22
C LYS A 87 -3.30 -0.24 16.18
N ASN A 88 -4.10 0.57 16.86
CA ASN A 88 -5.06 0.10 17.85
C ASN A 88 -6.30 -0.51 17.17
N GLN A 89 -6.93 -1.49 17.81
CA GLN A 89 -8.25 -1.94 17.39
C GLN A 89 -9.30 -0.87 17.72
N PRO A 90 -10.33 -0.70 16.89
CA PRO A 90 -11.40 0.24 17.20
C PRO A 90 -12.19 -0.23 18.43
N VAL A 91 -12.69 0.72 19.22
CA VAL A 91 -13.63 0.42 20.30
C VAL A 91 -14.96 0.01 19.67
N PRO A 92 -15.55 -1.15 20.03
CA PRO A 92 -16.83 -1.57 19.49
C PRO A 92 -17.93 -0.54 19.73
N SER A 93 -18.56 -0.09 18.66
CA SER A 93 -19.60 0.95 18.65
C SER A 93 -20.87 0.53 17.89
N GLY A 94 -20.88 -0.67 17.30
CA GLY A 94 -21.99 -1.18 16.50
C GLY A 94 -21.98 -0.72 15.04
N LYS A 95 -20.93 -0.02 14.61
CA LYS A 95 -20.72 0.36 13.22
C LYS A 95 -20.36 -0.87 12.38
N PRO A 96 -20.60 -0.86 11.05
CA PRO A 96 -20.14 -1.93 10.18
C PRO A 96 -18.61 -2.07 10.27
N LYS A 97 -18.11 -3.31 10.26
CA LYS A 97 -16.68 -3.59 10.38
C LYS A 97 -16.03 -3.86 9.03
N ALA A 98 -14.88 -3.24 8.79
CA ALA A 98 -14.00 -3.52 7.66
C ALA A 98 -12.76 -4.26 8.18
N LEU A 99 -12.52 -5.46 7.69
CA LEU A 99 -11.40 -6.30 8.10
C LEU A 99 -10.27 -6.22 7.10
N PHE A 100 -9.08 -5.84 7.57
CA PHE A 100 -7.83 -6.06 6.88
C PHE A 100 -7.17 -7.34 7.41
N LEU A 101 -6.36 -8.00 6.58
CA LEU A 101 -5.46 -9.02 7.11
C LEU A 101 -4.24 -8.38 7.75
N LYS A 102 -3.98 -8.75 9.00
CA LYS A 102 -2.76 -8.41 9.71
C LYS A 102 -1.69 -9.44 9.42
N ARG A 103 -0.43 -9.04 9.35
CA ARG A 103 0.70 -9.97 9.30
C ARG A 103 1.26 -10.27 10.69
N ILE A 104 1.80 -11.49 10.81
CA ILE A 104 2.65 -11.97 11.91
C ILE A 104 3.94 -11.09 11.99
N PRO A 105 4.54 -10.86 13.18
CA PRO A 105 5.44 -9.73 13.47
C PRO A 105 6.68 -9.48 12.59
N GLN A 106 7.08 -10.39 11.70
CA GLN A 106 8.37 -10.32 10.99
C GLN A 106 8.35 -9.46 9.72
N MET A 107 7.25 -8.79 9.36
CA MET A 107 7.18 -7.96 8.15
C MET A 107 6.07 -6.88 8.28
N PRO A 108 6.44 -5.60 8.42
CA PRO A 108 5.53 -4.55 8.90
C PRO A 108 4.58 -3.94 7.84
N LEU A 109 4.67 -4.33 6.57
CA LEU A 109 4.01 -3.62 5.46
C LEU A 109 2.73 -4.31 4.94
N ILE A 110 1.88 -4.88 5.81
CA ILE A 110 0.55 -5.40 5.40
C ILE A 110 -0.51 -4.98 6.41
N GLY A 111 -1.74 -4.89 5.93
CA GLY A 111 -2.93 -4.62 6.72
C GLY A 111 -3.28 -3.14 6.67
N LYS A 112 -4.07 -2.68 7.62
CA LYS A 112 -4.59 -1.30 7.60
C LYS A 112 -3.49 -0.22 7.61
N LEU A 113 -2.31 -0.52 8.17
CA LEU A 113 -1.16 0.39 8.18
C LEU A 113 -0.43 0.46 6.83
N ALA A 114 -0.55 -0.57 5.99
CA ALA A 114 -0.01 -0.55 4.63
C ALA A 114 -0.92 0.22 3.66
N SER A 115 -2.14 0.53 4.07
CA SER A 115 -3.10 1.33 3.30
C SER A 115 -3.74 2.40 4.19
N PRO A 116 -2.94 3.33 4.76
CA PRO A 116 -3.41 4.18 5.84
C PRO A 116 -4.46 5.19 5.36
N VAL A 117 -4.39 5.65 4.11
CA VAL A 117 -5.41 6.53 3.54
C VAL A 117 -6.73 5.79 3.29
N LEU A 118 -6.68 4.56 2.77
CA LEU A 118 -7.87 3.71 2.67
C LEU A 118 -8.51 3.47 4.05
N THR A 119 -7.69 3.22 5.08
CA THR A 119 -8.13 3.10 6.48
C THR A 119 -8.87 4.37 6.94
N GLN A 120 -8.28 5.55 6.73
CA GLN A 120 -8.92 6.82 7.08
C GLN A 120 -10.26 7.01 6.35
N ILE A 121 -10.32 6.74 5.04
CA ILE A 121 -11.54 6.90 4.26
C ILE A 121 -12.64 5.95 4.73
N LEU A 122 -12.28 4.71 5.10
CA LEU A 122 -13.23 3.77 5.71
C LEU A 122 -13.73 4.27 7.07
N GLU A 123 -12.85 4.81 7.94
CA GLU A 123 -13.23 5.43 9.22
C GLU A 123 -14.19 6.61 9.01
N GLN A 124 -13.88 7.51 8.05
CA GLN A 124 -14.73 8.64 7.67
C GLN A 124 -16.07 8.18 7.09
N ALA A 125 -16.07 7.04 6.40
CA ALA A 125 -17.27 6.36 5.95
C ALA A 125 -17.87 5.46 7.04
N ASP A 126 -17.74 5.78 8.32
CA ASP A 126 -18.38 5.08 9.45
C ASP A 126 -18.10 3.57 9.54
N TYR A 127 -16.91 3.11 9.15
CA TYR A 127 -16.46 1.76 9.47
C TYR A 127 -15.65 1.69 10.76
N GLU A 128 -15.82 0.60 11.49
CA GLU A 128 -14.82 0.09 12.43
C GLU A 128 -13.74 -0.67 11.64
N VAL A 129 -12.54 -0.10 11.53
CA VAL A 129 -11.45 -0.70 10.74
C VAL A 129 -10.56 -1.58 11.61
N CYS A 130 -10.73 -2.89 11.44
CA CYS A 130 -10.03 -3.93 12.20
C CYS A 130 -8.92 -4.57 11.37
N ASP A 131 -7.97 -5.20 12.04
CA ASP A 131 -7.03 -6.12 11.40
C ASP A 131 -6.81 -7.39 12.25
N ILE A 132 -6.81 -8.55 11.60
CA ILE A 132 -6.64 -9.86 12.26
C ILE A 132 -5.72 -10.72 11.42
N ASP A 133 -4.88 -11.52 12.06
CA ASP A 133 -4.02 -12.46 11.33
C ASP A 133 -4.81 -13.59 10.68
N TYR A 134 -4.23 -14.19 9.64
CA TYR A 134 -4.93 -15.20 8.86
C TYR A 134 -5.26 -16.48 9.66
N GLU A 135 -4.47 -16.86 10.67
CA GLU A 135 -4.74 -18.05 11.48
C GLU A 135 -5.95 -17.82 12.39
N ASP A 136 -6.03 -16.64 12.99
CA ASP A 136 -7.16 -16.19 13.79
C ASP A 136 -8.41 -15.98 12.94
N THR A 137 -8.30 -15.51 11.69
CA THR A 137 -9.47 -15.48 10.79
C THR A 137 -10.00 -16.88 10.50
N VAL A 138 -9.11 -17.86 10.25
CA VAL A 138 -9.51 -19.25 10.03
C VAL A 138 -10.16 -19.84 11.28
N LYS A 139 -9.66 -19.51 12.47
CA LYS A 139 -10.17 -20.03 13.73
C LYS A 139 -11.50 -19.41 14.15
N ASN A 140 -11.64 -18.09 14.02
CA ASN A 140 -12.75 -17.32 14.56
C ASN A 140 -13.83 -16.98 13.51
N GLY A 141 -13.52 -17.20 12.23
CA GLY A 141 -14.38 -16.83 11.12
C GLY A 141 -14.40 -15.32 10.84
N ILE A 142 -15.03 -14.95 9.72
CA ILE A 142 -15.12 -13.56 9.26
C ILE A 142 -16.55 -13.09 8.94
N SER A 143 -17.57 -13.86 9.31
CA SER A 143 -18.97 -13.58 8.97
C SER A 143 -19.54 -12.31 9.62
N SER A 144 -18.95 -11.83 10.72
CA SER A 144 -19.38 -10.60 11.40
C SER A 144 -18.85 -9.32 10.75
N TYR A 145 -17.95 -9.42 9.77
CA TYR A 145 -17.40 -8.27 9.06
C TYR A 145 -18.26 -7.91 7.86
N HIS A 146 -18.57 -6.63 7.72
CA HIS A 146 -19.32 -6.14 6.56
C HIS A 146 -18.46 -6.16 5.29
N MET A 147 -17.15 -5.94 5.43
CA MET A 147 -16.20 -5.93 4.32
C MET A 147 -14.91 -6.63 4.71
N LEU A 148 -14.36 -7.44 3.80
CA LEU A 148 -12.98 -7.91 3.82
C LEU A 148 -12.17 -7.12 2.80
N VAL A 149 -11.06 -6.54 3.23
CA VAL A 149 -10.11 -5.79 2.41
C VAL A 149 -8.83 -6.60 2.23
N MET A 150 -8.55 -6.93 0.98
CA MET A 150 -7.42 -7.74 0.56
C MET A 150 -6.59 -6.93 -0.44
N ALA A 151 -5.64 -6.15 0.07
CA ALA A 151 -4.69 -5.39 -0.75
C ALA A 151 -3.34 -6.13 -0.80
N GLU A 152 -2.93 -6.54 -1.99
CA GLU A 152 -1.66 -7.21 -2.22
C GLU A 152 -0.61 -6.21 -2.70
N ASP A 153 0.35 -5.86 -1.83
CA ASP A 153 1.62 -5.24 -2.25
C ASP A 153 2.68 -6.31 -2.54
N GLU A 154 2.67 -7.38 -1.74
CA GLU A 154 3.58 -8.51 -1.86
C GLU A 154 2.83 -9.84 -1.72
N SER A 155 3.10 -10.78 -2.62
CA SER A 155 2.56 -12.14 -2.65
C SER A 155 3.26 -13.09 -1.66
N LEU A 156 4.53 -12.85 -1.34
CA LEU A 156 5.33 -13.69 -0.43
C LEU A 156 4.66 -14.01 0.93
N PRO A 157 4.04 -13.05 1.64
CA PRO A 157 3.31 -13.31 2.89
C PRO A 157 2.25 -14.40 2.71
N TYR A 158 1.49 -14.34 1.61
CA TYR A 158 0.43 -15.29 1.29
C TYR A 158 0.98 -16.62 0.75
N LYS A 159 2.11 -16.60 0.02
CA LYS A 159 2.83 -17.81 -0.42
C LYS A 159 3.37 -18.62 0.76
N ASN A 160 3.81 -17.93 1.82
CA ASN A 160 4.43 -18.52 3.01
C ASN A 160 3.44 -19.05 4.05
N MET A 161 2.13 -18.84 3.86
CA MET A 161 1.12 -19.51 4.68
C MET A 161 1.29 -21.04 4.59
N LYS A 162 1.17 -21.74 5.72
CA LYS A 162 1.12 -23.20 5.74
C LYS A 162 0.02 -23.68 4.79
N LYS A 163 0.29 -24.71 3.99
CA LYS A 163 -0.58 -25.13 2.89
C LYS A 163 -2.03 -25.39 3.36
N ASP A 164 -2.19 -26.13 4.45
CA ASP A 164 -3.48 -26.46 5.06
C ASP A 164 -4.22 -25.23 5.58
N VAL A 165 -3.51 -24.28 6.18
CA VAL A 165 -4.09 -22.99 6.62
C VAL A 165 -4.53 -22.16 5.42
N ARG A 166 -3.69 -22.08 4.37
CA ARG A 166 -3.97 -21.32 3.15
C ARG A 166 -5.22 -21.84 2.42
N GLU A 167 -5.37 -23.16 2.32
CA GLU A 167 -6.55 -23.77 1.71
C GLU A 167 -7.83 -23.47 2.49
N LYS A 168 -7.79 -23.62 3.83
CA LYS A 168 -8.91 -23.24 4.71
C LYS A 168 -9.23 -21.76 4.64
N PHE A 169 -8.21 -20.92 4.56
CA PHE A 169 -8.36 -19.47 4.47
C PHE A 169 -9.09 -19.04 3.18
N PHE A 170 -8.67 -19.57 2.03
CA PHE A 170 -9.36 -19.25 0.77
C PHE A 170 -10.76 -19.85 0.69
N LEU A 171 -11.00 -21.03 1.29
CA LEU A 171 -12.35 -21.57 1.42
C LEU A 171 -13.24 -20.67 2.28
N LEU A 172 -12.74 -20.19 3.43
CA LEU A 172 -13.44 -19.26 4.31
C LEU A 172 -13.83 -17.96 3.58
N ILE A 173 -12.93 -17.38 2.78
CA ILE A 173 -13.24 -16.19 1.99
C ILE A 173 -14.38 -16.46 1.00
N ARG A 174 -14.34 -17.60 0.33
CA ARG A 174 -15.38 -17.98 -0.62
C ARG A 174 -16.73 -18.11 0.07
N GLU A 175 -16.80 -18.86 1.17
CA GLU A 175 -18.03 -19.03 1.96
C GLU A 175 -18.54 -17.70 2.51
N TYR A 176 -17.63 -16.82 2.96
CA TYR A 176 -17.98 -15.47 3.40
C TYR A 176 -18.70 -14.68 2.30
N ILE A 177 -18.15 -14.67 1.08
CA ILE A 177 -18.76 -13.98 -0.07
C ILE A 177 -20.11 -14.61 -0.43
N GLU A 178 -20.16 -15.94 -0.57
CA GLU A 178 -21.39 -16.65 -0.93
C GLU A 178 -22.54 -16.35 0.05
N ASN A 179 -22.21 -16.12 1.34
CA ASN A 179 -23.15 -15.82 2.41
C ASN A 179 -23.47 -14.33 2.63
N GLY A 180 -22.96 -13.42 1.81
CA GLY A 180 -23.32 -11.99 1.88
C GLY A 180 -22.18 -11.05 2.24
N GLY A 181 -20.98 -11.58 2.47
CA GLY A 181 -19.78 -10.81 2.72
C GLY A 181 -19.34 -9.99 1.51
N ASN A 182 -18.78 -8.80 1.74
CA ASN A 182 -18.26 -7.95 0.68
C ASN A 182 -16.73 -8.07 0.60
N LEU A 183 -16.17 -8.23 -0.60
CA LEU A 183 -14.73 -8.34 -0.82
C LEU A 183 -14.22 -7.16 -1.67
N LEU A 184 -13.32 -6.36 -1.09
CA LEU A 184 -12.45 -5.42 -1.79
C LEU A 184 -11.10 -6.11 -2.07
N LEU A 185 -10.88 -6.55 -3.31
CA LEU A 185 -9.68 -7.27 -3.71
C LEU A 185 -8.81 -6.41 -4.63
N LEU A 186 -7.65 -5.99 -4.14
CA LEU A 186 -6.70 -5.15 -4.86
C LEU A 186 -5.41 -5.92 -5.09
N GLY A 187 -5.02 -6.01 -6.35
CA GLY A 187 -3.83 -6.71 -6.80
C GLY A 187 -2.57 -5.86 -6.81
N SER A 188 -1.46 -6.49 -7.19
CA SER A 188 -0.24 -5.80 -7.58
C SER A 188 0.48 -6.59 -8.67
N ALA A 189 0.91 -5.87 -9.70
CA ALA A 189 1.73 -6.34 -10.81
C ALA A 189 3.04 -5.53 -10.94
N HIS A 190 3.57 -5.02 -9.81
CA HIS A 190 4.87 -4.36 -9.81
C HIS A 190 6.00 -5.25 -10.36
N VAL A 191 7.08 -4.62 -10.82
CA VAL A 191 8.22 -5.28 -11.49
C VAL A 191 9.03 -6.25 -10.61
N HIS A 192 8.73 -6.39 -9.31
CA HIS A 192 9.43 -7.33 -8.45
C HIS A 192 8.74 -8.72 -8.45
N TYR A 193 9.54 -9.78 -8.33
CA TYR A 193 9.08 -11.18 -8.40
C TYR A 193 7.94 -11.54 -7.43
N ASN A 194 7.81 -10.76 -6.34
CA ASN A 194 6.79 -10.96 -5.34
C ASN A 194 5.52 -10.13 -5.55
N ALA A 195 5.33 -9.39 -6.65
CA ALA A 195 4.06 -8.73 -6.97
C ALA A 195 3.40 -9.45 -8.17
N CYS A 196 2.75 -10.59 -7.89
CA CYS A 196 2.24 -11.47 -8.93
C CYS A 196 0.72 -11.72 -8.86
N ASN A 197 -0.04 -10.80 -8.27
CA ASN A 197 -1.50 -10.91 -8.11
C ASN A 197 -1.95 -12.27 -7.57
N LEU A 198 -1.24 -12.81 -6.56
CA LEU A 198 -1.53 -14.13 -6.01
C LEU A 198 -2.96 -14.22 -5.47
N LEU A 199 -3.44 -13.19 -4.77
CA LEU A 199 -4.77 -13.16 -4.19
C LEU A 199 -5.85 -13.19 -5.27
N ILE A 200 -5.72 -12.39 -6.32
CA ILE A 200 -6.62 -12.45 -7.48
C ILE A 200 -6.58 -13.83 -8.12
N ASN A 201 -5.39 -14.40 -8.32
CA ASN A 201 -5.25 -15.72 -8.94
C ASN A 201 -5.68 -16.89 -8.05
N SER A 202 -5.82 -16.67 -6.73
CA SER A 202 -6.26 -17.69 -5.78
C SER A 202 -7.77 -17.61 -5.56
N ILE A 203 -8.28 -16.42 -5.25
CA ILE A 203 -9.69 -16.16 -4.96
C ILE A 203 -10.50 -16.09 -6.27
N GLY A 204 -9.99 -15.41 -7.29
CA GLY A 204 -10.68 -15.19 -8.57
C GLY A 204 -10.99 -16.48 -9.33
N LYS A 205 -10.21 -17.54 -9.13
CA LYS A 205 -10.47 -18.86 -9.75
C LYS A 205 -11.86 -19.39 -9.44
N SER A 206 -12.35 -19.17 -8.21
CA SER A 206 -13.71 -19.57 -7.82
C SER A 206 -14.79 -18.88 -8.64
N PHE A 207 -14.45 -17.76 -9.27
CA PHE A 207 -15.36 -16.90 -10.02
C PHE A 207 -14.93 -16.78 -11.49
N LYS A 208 -14.13 -17.73 -11.98
CA LYS A 208 -13.60 -17.80 -13.36
C LYS A 208 -12.90 -16.51 -13.80
N LEU A 209 -12.09 -15.96 -12.89
CA LEU A 209 -11.29 -14.77 -13.09
C LEU A 209 -9.83 -15.04 -12.72
N SER A 210 -8.91 -14.59 -13.54
CA SER A 210 -7.47 -14.64 -13.26
C SER A 210 -6.75 -13.44 -13.88
N THR A 211 -5.51 -13.19 -13.49
CA THR A 211 -4.69 -12.19 -14.18
C THR A 211 -3.96 -12.80 -15.38
N LYS A 212 -3.65 -11.98 -16.37
CA LYS A 212 -2.70 -12.31 -17.44
C LYS A 212 -1.27 -12.00 -16.96
N PRO A 213 -0.25 -12.71 -17.46
CA PRO A 213 1.13 -12.37 -17.15
C PRO A 213 1.56 -11.09 -17.89
N GLY A 214 2.32 -10.22 -17.22
CA GLY A 214 2.77 -8.92 -17.76
C GLY A 214 2.03 -7.73 -17.14
N PHE A 215 2.35 -6.52 -17.58
CA PHE A 215 1.71 -5.27 -17.14
C PHE A 215 1.23 -4.45 -18.34
N CYS A 216 0.17 -3.67 -18.12
CA CYS A 216 -0.39 -2.74 -19.10
C CYS A 216 0.59 -1.59 -19.37
N ARG A 217 0.56 -1.06 -20.60
CA ARG A 217 1.47 0.00 -21.06
C ARG A 217 0.80 0.85 -22.13
N ASP A 218 0.62 2.13 -21.86
CA ASP A 218 0.07 3.10 -22.80
C ASP A 218 0.99 4.34 -22.88
N GLU A 219 1.66 4.53 -24.01
CA GLU A 219 2.58 5.66 -24.25
C GLU A 219 1.86 7.00 -24.42
N ILE A 220 0.56 6.98 -24.74
CA ILE A 220 -0.22 8.17 -25.11
C ILE A 220 -1.08 8.62 -23.94
N SER A 221 -1.71 7.67 -23.24
CA SER A 221 -2.65 7.91 -22.16
C SER A 221 -2.09 7.44 -20.82
N CYS A 222 -1.03 8.12 -20.35
CA CYS A 222 -0.37 7.84 -19.09
C CYS A 222 -0.23 9.06 -18.17
N GLY A 223 0.00 8.80 -16.88
CA GLY A 223 0.33 9.79 -15.85
C GLY A 223 1.84 10.07 -15.82
N PHE A 224 2.21 11.34 -15.62
CA PHE A 224 3.59 11.81 -15.43
C PHE A 224 4.60 11.41 -16.51
N GLY A 225 4.13 11.07 -17.72
CA GLY A 225 4.99 10.58 -18.80
C GLY A 225 5.55 9.17 -18.58
N ASP A 226 5.02 8.42 -17.62
CA ASP A 226 5.40 7.03 -17.35
C ASP A 226 4.38 6.06 -17.98
N PRO A 227 4.74 5.33 -19.06
CA PRO A 227 3.80 4.47 -19.79
C PRO A 227 3.14 3.36 -18.97
N VAL A 228 3.70 2.99 -17.80
CA VAL A 228 3.07 2.00 -16.92
C VAL A 228 2.09 2.62 -15.91
N GLN A 229 1.99 3.95 -15.86
CA GLN A 229 0.98 4.68 -15.11
C GLN A 229 -0.23 4.98 -16.00
N ILE A 230 -0.94 3.92 -16.42
CA ILE A 230 -2.01 4.06 -17.40
C ILE A 230 -3.21 4.84 -16.86
N LYS A 231 -3.88 5.58 -17.76
CA LYS A 231 -5.16 6.22 -17.49
C LYS A 231 -6.30 5.37 -18.06
N ILE A 232 -7.23 4.97 -17.19
CA ILE A 232 -8.41 4.19 -17.56
C ILE A 232 -9.55 5.17 -17.85
N LYS A 233 -10.11 5.09 -19.05
CA LYS A 233 -11.26 5.90 -19.52
C LYS A 233 -12.40 5.07 -20.09
N ASN A 234 -12.11 3.80 -20.39
CA ASN A 234 -13.06 2.88 -21.00
C ASN A 234 -13.84 2.17 -19.90
N PHE A 235 -14.99 2.74 -19.54
CA PHE A 235 -15.84 2.24 -18.48
C PHE A 235 -17.12 1.61 -19.04
N THR A 236 -17.51 0.49 -18.46
CA THR A 236 -18.88 -0.04 -18.62
C THR A 236 -19.81 0.73 -17.68
N GLU A 237 -21.07 0.90 -18.08
CA GLU A 237 -22.08 1.47 -17.20
C GLU A 237 -22.26 0.59 -15.96
N HIS A 238 -21.98 1.17 -14.79
CA HIS A 238 -22.11 0.50 -13.51
C HIS A 238 -22.22 1.56 -12.39
N PRO A 239 -22.89 1.30 -11.25
CA PRO A 239 -22.94 2.27 -10.15
C PRO A 239 -21.55 2.75 -9.69
N LEU A 240 -20.55 1.87 -9.80
CA LEU A 240 -19.16 2.17 -9.45
C LEU A 240 -18.50 3.24 -10.34
N THR A 241 -18.95 3.40 -11.60
CA THR A 241 -18.38 4.34 -12.56
C THR A 241 -19.14 5.67 -12.61
N SER A 242 -20.12 5.86 -11.72
CA SER A 242 -20.85 7.12 -11.57
C SER A 242 -19.89 8.27 -11.22
N TYR A 243 -20.00 9.37 -11.96
CA TYR A 243 -19.15 10.57 -11.78
C TYR A 243 -17.65 10.34 -12.02
N ILE A 244 -17.28 9.24 -12.69
CA ILE A 244 -15.90 8.93 -13.06
C ILE A 244 -15.69 9.29 -14.53
N GLN A 245 -14.64 10.06 -14.82
CA GLN A 245 -14.16 10.34 -16.17
C GLN A 245 -12.85 9.63 -16.45
N GLU A 246 -11.98 9.53 -15.45
CA GLU A 246 -10.66 8.93 -15.57
C GLU A 246 -10.21 8.33 -14.24
N LEU A 247 -9.55 7.17 -14.29
CA LEU A 247 -8.77 6.63 -13.18
C LEU A 247 -7.30 6.54 -13.59
N GLN A 248 -6.40 6.56 -12.62
CA GLN A 248 -4.98 6.38 -12.88
C GLN A 248 -4.44 5.23 -12.05
N PHE A 249 -3.97 4.19 -12.73
CA PHE A 249 -3.41 2.97 -12.14
C PHE A 249 -1.92 2.91 -12.44
N PHE A 250 -1.15 2.18 -11.63
CA PHE A 250 0.28 1.98 -11.85
C PHE A 250 0.65 0.50 -11.87
N ALA A 251 1.35 0.07 -12.93
CA ALA A 251 1.81 -1.29 -13.12
C ALA A 251 0.68 -2.34 -12.95
N CYS A 252 -0.53 -2.03 -13.42
CA CYS A 252 -1.64 -2.98 -13.40
C CYS A 252 -1.50 -4.04 -14.49
N THR A 253 -2.26 -5.12 -14.40
CA THR A 253 -2.31 -6.17 -15.43
C THR A 253 -3.73 -6.43 -15.92
N ALA A 254 -3.86 -7.05 -17.09
CA ALA A 254 -5.15 -7.44 -17.63
C ALA A 254 -5.76 -8.64 -16.90
N LEU A 255 -7.09 -8.67 -16.83
CA LEU A 255 -7.89 -9.77 -16.35
C LEU A 255 -8.30 -10.69 -17.50
N SER A 256 -8.35 -11.99 -17.20
CA SER A 256 -9.05 -13.00 -17.99
C SER A 256 -10.37 -13.31 -17.28
N MET A 257 -11.49 -13.14 -17.96
CA MET A 257 -12.83 -13.22 -17.37
C MET A 257 -13.76 -14.21 -18.09
N GLY A 258 -13.21 -15.22 -18.77
CA GLY A 258 -13.99 -16.20 -19.54
C GLY A 258 -15.01 -16.96 -18.68
N GLY A 259 -16.29 -16.57 -18.79
CA GLY A 259 -17.39 -17.16 -18.02
C GLY A 259 -17.49 -16.69 -16.57
N SER A 260 -16.86 -15.58 -16.21
CA SER A 260 -16.96 -14.98 -14.88
C SER A 260 -18.37 -14.49 -14.54
N SER A 261 -18.73 -14.55 -13.25
CA SER A 261 -19.94 -13.89 -12.72
C SER A 261 -19.74 -12.40 -12.48
N CYS A 262 -18.50 -11.91 -12.54
CA CYS A 262 -18.19 -10.49 -12.48
C CYS A 262 -18.29 -9.86 -13.87
N THR A 263 -18.59 -8.57 -13.90
CA THR A 263 -18.59 -7.73 -15.10
C THR A 263 -17.33 -6.89 -15.14
N ALA A 264 -16.78 -6.68 -16.33
CA ALA A 264 -15.68 -5.73 -16.53
C ALA A 264 -16.20 -4.30 -16.35
N ILE A 265 -15.59 -3.55 -15.43
CA ILE A 265 -16.01 -2.19 -15.09
C ILE A 265 -15.11 -1.15 -15.75
N GLY A 266 -13.82 -1.46 -15.86
CA GLY A 266 -12.83 -0.61 -16.50
C GLY A 266 -11.84 -1.44 -17.30
N SER A 267 -11.55 -0.98 -18.50
CA SER A 267 -10.62 -1.63 -19.44
C SER A 267 -9.51 -0.67 -19.85
N THR A 268 -8.39 -1.25 -20.27
CA THR A 268 -7.33 -0.51 -20.95
C THR A 268 -7.83 0.17 -22.22
N SER A 269 -7.04 1.13 -22.69
CA SER A 269 -7.20 1.79 -23.99
C SER A 269 -7.06 0.78 -25.15
N PRO A 270 -7.72 1.00 -26.30
CA PRO A 270 -7.46 0.24 -27.53
C PRO A 270 -6.02 0.42 -28.05
N LYS A 271 -5.30 1.43 -27.53
CA LYS A 271 -3.91 1.72 -27.86
C LYS A 271 -2.91 1.17 -26.84
N ASP A 272 -3.37 0.45 -25.81
CA ASP A 272 -2.45 -0.25 -24.91
C ASP A 272 -1.57 -1.23 -25.70
N THR A 273 -0.28 -1.21 -25.41
CA THR A 273 0.76 -1.89 -26.18
C THR A 273 0.63 -3.41 -26.09
N TYR A 274 0.22 -3.93 -24.94
CA TYR A 274 0.24 -5.38 -24.65
C TYR A 274 -1.15 -5.96 -24.48
N PHE A 275 -2.09 -5.16 -23.99
CA PHE A 275 -3.42 -5.59 -23.62
C PHE A 275 -4.48 -4.61 -24.12
N PRO A 276 -4.64 -4.38 -25.44
CA PRO A 276 -5.67 -3.48 -25.95
C PRO A 276 -7.09 -3.96 -25.59
N ASP A 277 -7.93 -3.02 -25.13
CA ASP A 277 -9.33 -3.23 -24.73
C ASP A 277 -9.55 -4.38 -23.72
N GLN A 278 -8.58 -4.63 -22.84
CA GLN A 278 -8.66 -5.70 -21.85
C GLN A 278 -9.15 -5.18 -20.50
N PRO A 279 -10.00 -5.93 -19.79
CA PRO A 279 -10.45 -5.55 -18.46
C PRO A 279 -9.28 -5.49 -17.46
N VAL A 280 -9.26 -4.47 -16.60
CA VAL A 280 -8.32 -4.34 -15.48
C VAL A 280 -9.04 -4.14 -14.13
N ILE A 281 -10.34 -3.83 -14.21
CA ILE A 281 -11.25 -3.73 -13.07
C ILE A 281 -12.48 -4.60 -13.34
N ALA A 282 -12.90 -5.37 -12.35
CA ALA A 282 -14.11 -6.15 -12.39
C ALA A 282 -14.95 -5.99 -11.12
N ALA A 283 -16.26 -6.07 -11.24
CA ALA A 283 -17.15 -6.10 -10.09
C ALA A 283 -18.38 -6.97 -10.38
N GLY A 284 -18.96 -7.55 -9.33
CA GLY A 284 -20.17 -8.33 -9.46
C GLY A 284 -20.71 -8.85 -8.14
N GLN A 285 -21.89 -9.42 -8.21
CA GLN A 285 -22.50 -10.15 -7.11
C GLN A 285 -22.21 -11.64 -7.25
N ILE A 286 -21.76 -12.26 -6.16
CA ILE A 286 -21.41 -13.68 -6.10
C ILE A 286 -22.14 -14.29 -4.92
N GLY A 287 -23.09 -15.19 -5.21
CA GLY A 287 -24.06 -15.59 -4.21
C GLY A 287 -24.81 -14.36 -3.67
N LYS A 288 -24.72 -14.13 -2.36
CA LYS A 288 -25.31 -12.95 -1.71
C LYS A 288 -24.35 -11.78 -1.55
N GLY A 289 -23.04 -12.01 -1.71
CA GLY A 289 -21.99 -11.02 -1.47
C GLY A 289 -21.62 -10.23 -2.71
N LYS A 290 -20.96 -9.08 -2.50
CA LYS A 290 -20.44 -8.24 -3.58
C LYS A 290 -18.93 -8.31 -3.62
N VAL A 291 -18.37 -8.37 -4.82
CA VAL A 291 -16.92 -8.45 -5.02
C VAL A 291 -16.50 -7.32 -5.95
N PHE A 292 -15.48 -6.57 -5.54
CA PHE A 292 -14.75 -5.62 -6.37
C PHE A 292 -13.31 -6.11 -6.52
N ILE A 293 -12.79 -6.04 -7.75
CA ILE A 293 -11.45 -6.49 -8.11
C ILE A 293 -10.79 -5.40 -8.95
N ALA A 294 -9.61 -4.96 -8.54
CA ALA A 294 -8.70 -4.17 -9.36
C ALA A 294 -7.32 -4.83 -9.37
N THR A 295 -6.64 -4.84 -10.51
CA THR A 295 -5.31 -5.46 -10.65
C THR A 295 -4.16 -4.57 -10.18
N ASP A 296 -4.49 -3.48 -9.50
CA ASP A 296 -3.59 -2.52 -8.90
C ASP A 296 -4.21 -2.04 -7.57
N ASN A 297 -3.37 -1.92 -6.54
CA ASN A 297 -3.73 -1.35 -5.25
C ASN A 297 -3.17 0.07 -5.10
N SER A 298 -2.18 0.46 -5.90
CA SER A 298 -1.45 1.71 -5.69
C SER A 298 -2.33 2.94 -5.85
N TRP A 299 -3.42 2.86 -6.63
CA TRP A 299 -4.38 3.95 -6.80
C TRP A 299 -5.09 4.39 -5.50
N VAL A 300 -5.10 3.57 -4.43
CA VAL A 300 -5.59 3.94 -3.08
C VAL A 300 -4.50 4.28 -2.07
N GLN A 301 -3.23 4.25 -2.49
CA GLN A 301 -2.10 4.60 -1.63
C GLN A 301 -1.98 6.12 -1.45
N PRO A 302 -1.25 6.59 -0.43
CA PRO A 302 -0.94 8.01 -0.26
C PRO A 302 -0.47 8.66 -1.57
N PHE A 303 -0.89 9.90 -1.80
CA PHE A 303 -0.64 10.70 -3.01
C PHE A 303 -1.36 10.20 -4.27
N ARG A 304 -1.38 8.89 -4.51
CA ARG A 304 -2.00 8.29 -5.70
C ARG A 304 -3.51 8.45 -5.74
N ILE A 305 -4.17 8.44 -4.59
CA ILE A 305 -5.62 8.65 -4.49
C ILE A 305 -6.06 10.06 -4.88
N GLU A 306 -5.15 11.04 -4.87
CA GLU A 306 -5.43 12.45 -5.18
C GLU A 306 -5.58 12.69 -6.70
N TYR A 307 -5.05 11.79 -7.52
CA TYR A 307 -5.07 11.93 -8.98
C TYR A 307 -6.33 11.38 -9.62
N ALA A 308 -6.66 11.95 -10.79
CA ALA A 308 -7.87 11.62 -11.56
C ALA A 308 -9.12 11.58 -10.66
N ASP A 309 -10.00 10.58 -10.83
CA ASP A 309 -11.18 10.38 -10.00
C ASP A 309 -11.01 9.22 -8.99
N ASN A 310 -9.76 8.87 -8.63
CA ASN A 310 -9.45 7.73 -7.75
C ASN A 310 -10.21 7.80 -6.42
N ALA A 311 -10.21 8.94 -5.73
CA ALA A 311 -10.95 9.10 -4.48
C ALA A 311 -12.48 8.90 -4.66
N GLN A 312 -13.08 9.50 -5.69
CA GLN A 312 -14.50 9.34 -6.01
C GLN A 312 -14.84 7.87 -6.27
N PHE A 313 -13.95 7.15 -6.94
CA PHE A 313 -14.13 5.73 -7.24
C PHE A 313 -14.14 4.86 -5.99
N LEU A 314 -13.23 5.13 -5.04
CA LEU A 314 -13.23 4.45 -3.74
C LEU A 314 -14.54 4.68 -2.97
N PHE A 315 -15.05 5.91 -2.94
CA PHE A 315 -16.34 6.19 -2.31
C PHE A 315 -17.50 5.47 -3.00
N ASN A 316 -17.50 5.38 -4.34
CA ASN A 316 -18.51 4.61 -5.07
C ASN A 316 -18.48 3.14 -4.66
N ILE A 317 -17.29 2.54 -4.48
CA ILE A 317 -17.12 1.16 -4.00
C ILE A 317 -17.69 0.99 -2.59
N ILE A 318 -17.35 1.90 -1.68
CA ILE A 318 -17.83 1.88 -0.31
C ILE A 318 -19.36 1.99 -0.26
N HIS A 319 -19.95 2.92 -1.02
CA HIS A 319 -21.40 3.09 -1.12
C HIS A 319 -22.07 1.85 -1.69
N TRP A 320 -21.50 1.30 -2.76
CA TRP A 320 -22.01 0.10 -3.40
C TRP A 320 -22.03 -1.09 -2.43
N PHE A 321 -20.97 -1.29 -1.64
CA PHE A 321 -20.95 -2.32 -0.60
C PHE A 321 -22.02 -2.10 0.47
N LYS A 322 -22.26 -0.85 0.87
CA LYS A 322 -23.35 -0.49 1.81
C LYS A 322 -24.76 -0.56 1.21
N GLY A 323 -24.88 -0.84 -0.10
CA GLY A 323 -26.17 -0.79 -0.80
C GLY A 323 -26.73 0.62 -0.94
N LYS A 324 -25.86 1.64 -0.92
CA LYS A 324 -26.22 3.05 -1.13
C LYS A 324 -25.93 3.46 -2.59
N PRO A 325 -26.66 4.44 -3.14
CA PRO A 325 -26.33 5.03 -4.43
C PRO A 325 -24.98 5.75 -4.37
N ALA A 326 -24.32 5.88 -5.53
CA ALA A 326 -23.13 6.72 -5.65
C ALA A 326 -23.50 8.19 -5.46
N GLU A 327 -22.67 8.91 -4.72
CA GLU A 327 -22.81 10.35 -4.46
C GLU A 327 -21.60 11.07 -5.01
N LYS A 328 -21.80 12.24 -5.62
CA LYS A 328 -20.69 13.06 -6.12
C LYS A 328 -20.06 13.81 -4.95
N TYR A 329 -18.77 13.63 -4.75
CA TYR A 329 -18.02 14.30 -3.69
C TYR A 329 -17.29 15.54 -4.21
N ASP A 330 -17.07 16.49 -3.31
CA ASP A 330 -16.12 17.57 -3.56
C ASP A 330 -14.70 17.03 -3.40
N LYS A 331 -14.01 16.83 -4.52
CA LYS A 331 -12.63 16.35 -4.57
C LYS A 331 -11.70 17.20 -3.69
N LYS A 332 -11.87 18.53 -3.65
CA LYS A 332 -11.03 19.41 -2.84
C LYS A 332 -11.25 19.17 -1.35
N ALA A 333 -12.52 19.04 -0.94
CA ALA A 333 -12.86 18.76 0.45
C ALA A 333 -12.34 17.38 0.90
N VAL A 334 -12.45 16.36 0.04
CA VAL A 334 -11.91 15.03 0.31
C VAL A 334 -10.40 15.08 0.49
N ILE A 335 -9.65 15.62 -0.48
CA ILE A 335 -8.18 15.71 -0.41
C ILE A 335 -7.74 16.51 0.81
N ALA A 336 -8.39 17.65 1.10
CA ALA A 336 -8.07 18.47 2.27
C ALA A 336 -8.35 17.76 3.61
N SER A 337 -9.19 16.72 3.62
CA SER A 337 -9.46 15.91 4.82
C SER A 337 -8.43 14.82 5.06
N LEU A 338 -7.61 14.49 4.05
CA LEU A 338 -6.62 13.42 4.16
C LEU A 338 -5.49 13.87 5.09
N PHE A 339 -5.07 12.97 5.99
CA PHE A 339 -4.01 13.30 6.96
C PHE A 339 -2.61 13.26 6.34
N ILE A 340 -2.47 12.69 5.15
CA ILE A 340 -1.23 12.65 4.36
C ILE A 340 -1.58 12.94 2.90
N THR A 341 -1.00 14.02 2.36
CA THR A 341 -1.16 14.46 0.97
C THR A 341 0.16 14.93 0.39
N GLU A 342 0.26 15.00 -0.93
CA GLU A 342 1.46 15.48 -1.63
C GLU A 342 1.79 16.91 -1.18
N GLN A 343 0.79 17.80 -1.22
CA GLN A 343 0.94 19.20 -0.80
C GLN A 343 1.39 19.33 0.67
N LEU A 344 0.85 18.50 1.58
CA LEU A 344 1.25 18.53 2.98
C LEU A 344 2.70 18.06 3.16
N MET A 345 3.11 17.03 2.43
CA MET A 345 4.48 16.53 2.49
C MET A 345 5.49 17.53 1.92
N GLU A 346 5.18 18.19 0.80
CA GLU A 346 6.03 19.25 0.23
C GLU A 346 6.21 20.43 1.19
N LYS A 347 5.12 20.82 1.89
CA LYS A 347 5.15 21.85 2.93
C LYS A 347 6.07 21.42 4.08
N ILE A 348 5.88 20.22 4.62
CA ILE A 348 6.70 19.65 5.69
C ILE A 348 8.18 19.62 5.29
N GLU A 349 8.49 19.14 4.08
CA GLU A 349 9.87 19.08 3.57
C GLU A 349 10.50 20.47 3.41
N THR A 350 9.70 21.52 3.18
CA THR A 350 10.20 22.90 3.12
C THR A 350 10.44 23.48 4.51
N GLU A 351 9.62 23.12 5.50
CA GLU A 351 9.80 23.52 6.90
C GLU A 351 10.97 22.79 7.58
N GLU A 352 11.28 21.58 7.13
CA GLU A 352 12.33 20.70 7.68
C GLU A 352 13.66 20.76 6.91
N LYS A 353 13.78 21.59 5.86
CA LYS A 353 15.03 21.91 5.16
C LYS A 353 15.86 22.92 5.94
#